data_AF-A0A7C6UVV7-F1
#
_entry.id   AF-A0A7C6UVV7-F1
#
_cell.length_a   1.000
_cell.length_b   1.000
_cell.length_c   1.000
_cell.angle_alpha   90.00
_cell.angle_beta   90.00
_cell.angle_gamma   90.00
#
_symmetry.space_group_name_H-M   'P 1'
#
loop_
_entity.id
_entity.type
_entity.pdbx_description
1 polymer ?
#
loop_
_entity_poly.entity_id
_entity_poly.type
_entity_poly.pdbx_seq_one_letter_code
_entity_poly.pdbx_strand_id
1 'polypeptide(L)' 'YHTVGTKKLSGKLTGFFRLRIGNYRAVYQINDDDYIVTILVIGPRGNIYDQL' A
#
# COMPACT_ATOMS: atom_id res chain seq x y z
N TYR A 1 15.26 -1.77 -6.32
CA TYR A 1 14.58 -0.53 -5.91
C TYR A 1 13.84 -0.74 -4.58
N HIS A 2 14.52 -0.52 -3.45
CA HIS A 2 13.86 -0.46 -2.14
C HIS A 2 13.68 1.02 -1.78
N THR A 3 12.57 1.60 -2.23
CA THR A 3 12.25 2.99 -1.92
C THR A 3 11.86 3.09 -0.44
N VAL A 4 12.50 3.99 0.30
CA VAL A 4 12.19 4.24 1.71
C VAL A 4 10.69 4.54 1.83
N GLY A 5 9.98 3.75 2.63
CA GLY A 5 8.55 3.92 2.89
C GLY A 5 7.64 2.97 2.11
N THR A 6 8.11 2.30 1.06
CA THR A 6 7.32 1.26 0.37
C THR A 6 7.63 -0.13 0.92
N LYS A 7 6.60 -0.96 1.12
CA LYS A 7 6.76 -2.36 1.56
C LYS A 7 5.69 -3.23 0.93
N LYS A 8 6.10 -4.37 0.35
CA LYS A 8 5.17 -5.45 -0.04
C LYS A 8 4.43 -6.00 1.18
N LEU A 9 3.12 -6.14 1.06
CA LEU A 9 2.28 -6.77 2.09
C LEU A 9 2.25 -8.28 1.87
N SER A 10 1.86 -9.01 2.91
CA SER A 10 1.91 -10.48 2.96
C SER A 10 0.63 -11.06 3.57
N GLY A 11 0.46 -12.38 3.46
CA GLY A 11 -0.74 -13.06 3.96
C GLY A 11 -1.95 -12.74 3.08
N LYS A 12 -3.09 -12.38 3.70
CA LYS A 12 -4.33 -12.01 2.98
C LYS A 12 -4.16 -10.80 2.05
N LEU A 13 -3.14 -9.97 2.29
CA LEU A 13 -2.87 -8.76 1.50
C LEU A 13 -1.71 -8.94 0.50
N THR A 14 -1.38 -10.19 0.15
CA THR A 14 -0.37 -10.49 -0.87
C THR A 14 -0.80 -9.89 -2.22
N GLY A 15 0.11 -9.22 -2.92
CA GLY A 15 -0.18 -8.46 -4.14
C GLY A 15 -0.33 -6.95 -3.90
N PHE A 16 -0.57 -6.54 -2.66
CA PHE A 16 -0.61 -5.14 -2.28
C PHE A 16 0.71 -4.64 -1.71
N PHE A 17 0.83 -3.31 -1.69
CA PHE A 17 1.97 -2.57 -1.20
C PHE A 17 1.48 -1.50 -0.23
N ARG A 18 2.34 -1.12 0.71
CA ARG A 18 2.10 0.02 1.59
C ARG A 18 3.12 1.10 1.33
N LEU A 19 2.67 2.35 1.16
CA LEU A 19 3.48 3.56 1.18
C LEU A 19 3.34 4.26 2.54
N ARG A 20 4.45 4.67 3.16
CA ARG A 20 4.46 5.51 4.37
C ARG A 20 4.50 6.98 3.97
N ILE A 21 3.55 7.77 4.48
CA ILE A 21 3.41 9.20 4.22
C ILE A 21 3.36 9.90 5.58
N GLY A 22 4.52 10.20 6.18
CA GLY A 22 4.60 10.70 7.56
C GLY A 22 3.90 9.76 8.57
N ASN A 23 2.79 10.24 9.15
CA ASN A 23 1.93 9.52 10.09
C ASN A 23 0.76 8.76 9.43
N TYR A 24 0.62 8.86 8.11
CA TYR A 24 -0.35 8.13 7.31
C TYR A 24 0.29 6.96 6.57
N ARG A 25 -0.57 6.09 6.07
CA ARG A 25 -0.21 5.03 5.13
C ARG A 25 -1.17 5.10 3.95
N ALA A 26 -0.71 4.62 2.81
CA ALA A 26 -1.56 4.25 1.70
C ALA A 26 -1.33 2.78 1.40
N VAL A 27 -2.40 2.04 1.09
CA VAL A 27 -2.31 0.71 0.50
C VAL A 27 -2.64 0.82 -0.98
N TYR A 28 -1.80 0.22 -1.81
CA TYR A 28 -1.90 0.32 -3.25
C TYR A 28 -1.54 -0.99 -3.94
N GLN A 29 -2.00 -1.13 -5.18
CA GLN A 29 -1.59 -2.20 -6.10
C GLN A 29 -0.92 -1.58 -7.33
N ILE A 30 -0.10 -2.38 -8.00
CA ILE A 30 0.54 -2.03 -9.27
C ILE A 30 0.00 -3.02 -10.29
N ASN A 31 -0.56 -2.50 -11.38
CA ASN A 31 -0.85 -3.26 -12.59
C ASN A 31 0.23 -2.90 -13.61
N ASP A 32 1.16 -3.84 -13.83
CA ASP A 32 2.31 -3.65 -14.73
C ASP A 32 1.90 -3.70 -16.21
N ASP A 33 0.79 -4.35 -16.56
CA ASP A 33 0.31 -4.45 -17.94
C ASP A 33 -0.22 -3.10 -18.43
N ASP A 34 -0.94 -2.39 -17.57
CA ASP A 34 -1.55 -1.10 -17.89
C ASP A 34 -0.73 0.10 -17.40
N TYR A 35 0.40 -0.13 -16.70
CA TYR A 35 1.21 0.89 -16.03
C TYR A 35 0.41 1.75 -15.03
N ILE A 36 -0.56 1.13 -14.33
CA ILE A 36 -1.46 1.82 -13.40
C ILE A 36 -1.08 1.49 -11.96
N VAL A 37 -1.03 2.52 -11.11
CA VAL A 37 -0.96 2.37 -9.65
C VAL A 37 -2.30 2.80 -9.05
N THR A 38 -3.03 1.84 -8.48
CA THR A 38 -4.31 2.12 -7.82
C THR A 38 -4.11 2.24 -6.32
N ILE A 39 -4.50 3.38 -5.75
CA ILE A 39 -4.58 3.56 -4.30
C ILE A 39 -5.94 3.03 -3.83
N LEU A 40 -5.93 2.06 -2.92
CA LEU A 40 -7.14 1.41 -2.39
C LEU A 40 -7.66 2.13 -1.14
N VAL A 41 -6.74 2.51 -0.25
CA VAL A 41 -7.08 3.20 0.99
C VAL A 41 -5.92 4.08 1.43
N ILE A 42 -6.26 5.24 2.00
CA ILE A 42 -5.33 6.13 2.70
C ILE A 42 -5.90 6.37 4.10
N GLY A 43 -5.04 6.26 5.12
CA GLY A 43 -5.49 6.38 6.50
C GLY A 43 -4.36 6.54 7.50
N PRO A 44 -4.69 6.95 8.74
CA PRO A 44 -3.71 7.12 9.81
C PRO A 44 -3.07 5.78 10.20
N ARG A 45 -1.86 5.86 10.77
CA ARG A 45 -1.14 4.69 11.27
C ARG A 45 -1.96 3.97 12.35
N GLY A 46 -2.24 2.68 12.12
CA GLY A 46 -2.86 1.78 13.09
C GLY A 46 -4.15 1.16 12.58
N ASN A 47 -5.00 1.96 11.92
CA ASN A 47 -6.38 1.58 11.58
C ASN A 47 -6.60 1.30 10.08
N ILE A 48 -5.57 1.44 9.25
CA ILE A 48 -5.72 1.39 7.79
C ILE A 48 -6.02 -0.02 7.24
N TYR A 49 -5.71 -1.07 8.00
CA TYR A 49 -5.92 -2.45 7.55
C TYR A 49 -7.31 -2.98 7.91
N ASP A 50 -8.04 -2.32 8.81
CA ASP A 50 -9.36 -2.79 9.25
C ASP A 50 -10.45 -2.53 8.19
N GLN A 51 -10.11 -1.80 7.14
CA GLN A 51 -10.98 -1.42 6.03
C GLN A 51 -10.70 -2.20 4.73
N LEU A 52 -9.75 -3.14 4.75
CA LEU A 52 -9.32 -3.97 3.61
C LEU A 52 -9.64 -5.46 3.86
#